data_AF-A0A512MEK6-F1
#
_entry.id   AF-A0A512MEK6-F1
#
_cell.length_a   1.000
_cell.length_b   1.000
_cell.length_c   1.000
_cell.angle_alpha   90.00
_cell.angle_beta   90.00
_cell.angle_gamma   90.00
#
_symmetry.space_group_name_H-M   'P 1'
#
loop_
_entity.id
_entity.type
_entity.pdbx_description
1 polymer ?
#
loop_
_entity_poly.entity_id
_entity_poly.type
_entity_poly.pdbx_seq_one_letter_code
_entity_poly.pdbx_strand_id
1 'polypeptide(L)'
;MKLFLPLLFLCSWCLSRAAEPLVLMQNLDGDLSFVGDTPEESRDKLQKLVGAIADGPVKSLMWSIGAGSDVLYYQTRVASTWGWRFTKYNKDPKWEKRIERCRIATEAGLDAPRIVGEVARARGLRFYPSYRMNDAHYCSDPLYYPLTGRFWMEHQDATLGTTPVQGAEVYQHLLNYAREEVRAYRLGVIVEAMNRYADLMDGFELDFNRFQVFFPPGQAEPNMHLLTEMVQKAREELNRISKEQKRPMKLIVRVPPAVKNCTWAGIDLATWIKGHLVDAIIPTQVMTLAHDMPLEEFVALAKPEGIEVIGSLYGRSGYHWPFSAEHTEASYMKEVSRTPDAAKFLGAALNQRQMGASGHQIYNYILHTDPLTVKALSTQQGSRRYCITTAYFHDHLDTYEYRKQLPAFLGVDGKVTLRVMMGENPAKAHARAYLRLGLNGANQKYDDVKMTVTLNGETFHEGSTAAQMVVTKGLRHGISCSPATEAYVQWPVKDASLLKQGWNTIEISLQAASQPLEVVETEITLLPP
;
A
#
# COMPACT_ATOMS: atom_id res chain seq x y z
N MET A 1 -65.45 30.84 16.88
CA MET A 1 -65.25 29.53 16.23
C MET A 1 -63.96 29.61 15.43
N LYS A 2 -62.87 29.02 15.94
CA LYS A 2 -61.53 29.06 15.35
C LYS A 2 -61.42 27.96 14.29
N LEU A 3 -61.12 28.31 13.05
CA LEU A 3 -60.77 27.36 12.00
C LEU A 3 -59.30 26.96 12.13
N PHE A 4 -59.05 25.65 12.13
CA PHE A 4 -57.74 25.01 12.00
C PHE A 4 -57.26 25.11 10.55
N LEU A 5 -56.00 25.50 10.34
CA LEU A 5 -55.25 25.30 9.10
C LEU A 5 -53.95 24.56 9.46
N PRO A 6 -53.59 23.43 8.82
CA PRO A 6 -52.41 22.67 9.18
C PRO A 6 -51.15 23.32 8.57
N LEU A 7 -50.09 23.46 9.39
CA LEU A 7 -48.75 23.79 8.92
C LEU A 7 -48.20 22.59 8.15
N LEU A 8 -48.03 22.72 6.84
CA LEU A 8 -47.18 21.84 6.06
C LEU A 8 -45.72 22.09 6.44
N PHE A 9 -45.08 21.11 7.07
CA PHE A 9 -43.63 21.00 7.12
C PHE A 9 -43.12 20.66 5.71
N LEU A 10 -42.71 21.68 4.96
CA LEU A 10 -41.93 21.48 3.74
C LEU A 10 -40.50 21.12 4.17
N CYS A 11 -40.13 19.85 3.98
CA CYS A 11 -38.75 19.38 3.95
C CYS A 11 -37.93 20.26 2.99
N SER A 12 -37.01 21.05 3.55
CA SER A 12 -36.00 21.73 2.75
C SER A 12 -35.11 20.72 2.05
N TRP A 13 -34.90 21.02 0.77
CA TRP A 13 -34.20 20.23 -0.22
C TRP A 13 -32.77 19.83 0.16
N CYS A 14 -32.41 18.60 -0.24
CA CYS A 14 -31.03 18.13 -0.35
C CYS A 14 -30.22 19.04 -1.28
N LEU A 15 -29.45 19.96 -0.71
CA LEU A 15 -28.24 20.46 -1.35
C LEU A 15 -27.26 19.29 -1.45
N SER A 16 -26.83 18.94 -2.66
CA SER A 16 -25.75 17.98 -2.90
C SER A 16 -24.47 18.52 -2.26
N ARG A 17 -24.21 18.11 -1.02
CA ARG A 17 -22.96 18.42 -0.34
C ARG A 17 -21.83 17.80 -1.18
N ALA A 18 -20.90 18.62 -1.67
CA ALA A 18 -19.71 18.13 -2.34
C ALA A 18 -19.04 17.07 -1.46
N ALA A 19 -18.59 15.97 -2.06
CA ALA A 19 -17.94 14.89 -1.31
C ALA A 19 -16.76 15.46 -0.50
N GLU A 20 -16.63 15.03 0.75
CA GLU A 20 -15.52 15.48 1.59
C GLU A 20 -14.19 15.10 0.92
N PRO A 21 -13.21 16.02 0.87
CA PRO A 21 -11.90 15.76 0.26
C PRO A 21 -11.21 14.55 0.89
N LEU A 22 -10.44 13.82 0.08
CA LEU A 22 -9.58 12.76 0.61
C LEU A 22 -8.44 13.39 1.42
N VAL A 23 -8.19 12.87 2.62
CA VAL A 23 -7.03 13.27 3.43
C VAL A 23 -5.82 12.47 2.95
N LEU A 24 -4.90 13.14 2.26
CA LEU A 24 -3.74 12.50 1.66
C LEU A 24 -2.47 12.73 2.48
N MET A 25 -1.72 11.66 2.67
CA MET A 25 -0.40 11.64 3.28
C MET A 25 0.59 11.02 2.30
N GLN A 26 1.86 11.40 2.37
CA GLN A 26 2.91 10.81 1.55
C GLN A 26 3.99 10.22 2.43
N ASN A 27 4.36 8.97 2.16
CA ASN A 27 5.56 8.36 2.70
C ASN A 27 6.61 8.25 1.59
N LEU A 28 7.83 8.69 1.90
CA LEU A 28 9.00 8.44 1.08
C LEU A 28 10.02 7.61 1.84
N ASP A 29 10.62 6.72 1.09
CA ASP A 29 11.38 5.56 1.56
C ASP A 29 12.83 5.91 1.95
N GLY A 30 13.22 7.18 1.79
CA GLY A 30 14.51 7.75 2.11
C GLY A 30 15.54 7.69 0.98
N ASP A 31 15.29 6.93 -0.10
CA ASP A 31 16.28 6.66 -1.15
C ASP A 31 16.72 7.93 -1.91
N LEU A 32 15.88 8.97 -1.89
CA LEU A 32 16.12 10.27 -2.51
C LEU A 32 16.75 11.31 -1.57
N SER A 33 17.23 10.90 -0.39
CA SER A 33 17.82 11.81 0.60
C SER A 33 19.04 12.57 0.07
N PHE A 34 19.98 11.86 -0.57
CA PHE A 34 21.23 12.46 -1.06
C PHE A 34 21.52 12.03 -2.51
N VAL A 35 21.13 12.88 -3.46
CA VAL A 35 21.20 12.60 -4.91
C VAL A 35 22.02 13.63 -5.72
N GLY A 36 22.61 14.62 -5.05
CA GLY A 36 23.54 15.59 -5.63
C GLY A 36 24.97 15.06 -5.72
N ASP A 37 25.80 15.67 -6.57
CA ASP A 37 27.23 15.37 -6.67
C ASP A 37 28.03 15.98 -5.51
N THR A 38 27.48 17.02 -4.86
CA THR A 38 28.02 17.59 -3.61
C THR A 38 27.01 17.50 -2.46
N PRO A 39 27.45 17.66 -1.19
CA PRO A 39 26.55 17.80 -0.05
C PRO A 39 25.55 18.96 -0.23
N GLU A 40 26.00 20.13 -0.69
CA GLU A 40 25.15 21.30 -0.92
C GLU A 40 24.08 21.02 -1.98
N GLU A 41 24.47 20.41 -3.10
CA GLU A 41 23.52 20.06 -4.15
C GLU A 41 22.52 19.00 -3.66
N SER A 42 22.95 18.06 -2.83
CA SER A 42 22.05 17.09 -2.20
C SER A 42 21.03 17.75 -1.30
N ARG A 43 21.45 18.73 -0.48
CA ARG A 43 20.55 19.55 0.35
C ARG A 43 19.54 20.29 -0.51
N ASP A 44 20.00 20.99 -1.55
CA ASP A 44 19.13 21.80 -2.42
C ASP A 44 18.09 20.93 -3.14
N LYS A 45 18.51 19.77 -3.67
CA LYS A 45 17.59 18.81 -4.30
C LYS A 45 16.57 18.26 -3.30
N LEU A 46 16.99 17.92 -2.09
CA LEU A 46 16.09 17.43 -1.04
C LEU A 46 15.07 18.50 -0.62
N GLN A 47 15.52 19.73 -0.38
CA GLN A 47 14.63 20.86 -0.06
C GLN A 47 13.63 21.13 -1.18
N LYS A 48 14.09 21.12 -2.45
CA LYS A 48 13.22 21.28 -3.62
C LYS A 48 12.19 20.17 -3.73
N LEU A 49 12.58 18.92 -3.49
CA LEU A 49 11.67 17.77 -3.50
C LEU A 49 10.57 17.94 -2.44
N VAL A 50 10.94 18.27 -1.21
CA VAL A 50 9.97 18.46 -0.11
C VAL A 50 9.07 19.67 -0.36
N GLY A 51 9.63 20.76 -0.90
CA GLY A 51 8.85 21.93 -1.33
C GLY A 51 7.79 21.57 -2.38
N ALA A 52 8.16 20.80 -3.41
CA ALA A 52 7.21 20.34 -4.43
C ALA A 52 6.13 19.39 -3.89
N ILE A 53 6.46 18.56 -2.88
CA ILE A 53 5.48 17.75 -2.16
C ILE A 53 4.50 18.65 -1.41
N ALA A 54 4.99 19.68 -0.72
CA ALA A 54 4.17 20.60 0.06
C ALA A 54 3.24 21.47 -0.81
N ASP A 55 3.63 21.74 -2.05
CA ASP A 55 2.78 22.42 -3.04
C ASP A 55 1.68 21.52 -3.62
N GLY A 56 1.79 20.20 -3.39
CA GLY A 56 0.81 19.20 -3.76
C GLY A 56 -0.38 19.11 -2.78
N PRO A 57 -1.24 18.09 -2.95
CA PRO A 57 -2.46 17.97 -2.17
C PRO A 57 -2.26 17.36 -0.77
N VAL A 58 -1.07 16.84 -0.46
CA VAL A 58 -0.81 16.11 0.78
C VAL A 58 -0.71 17.04 1.99
N LYS A 59 -1.07 16.53 3.17
CA LYS A 59 -1.07 17.30 4.43
C LYS A 59 -0.10 16.75 5.48
N SER A 60 0.41 15.55 5.26
CA SER A 60 1.38 14.89 6.13
C SER A 60 2.47 14.25 5.29
N LEU A 61 3.71 14.35 5.75
CA LEU A 61 4.88 13.74 5.16
C LEU A 61 5.54 12.80 6.17
N MET A 62 5.59 11.53 5.79
CA MET A 62 6.35 10.49 6.46
C MET A 62 7.68 10.33 5.71
N TRP A 63 8.80 10.37 6.43
CA TRP A 63 10.11 10.23 5.82
C TRP A 63 10.93 9.15 6.51
N SER A 64 11.35 8.13 5.76
CA SER A 64 12.21 7.07 6.29
C SER A 64 13.53 7.67 6.81
N ILE A 65 13.85 7.41 8.08
CA ILE A 65 15.07 7.96 8.71
C ILE A 65 16.36 7.27 8.22
N GLY A 66 16.24 6.14 7.55
CA GLY A 66 17.35 5.36 7.01
C GLY A 66 17.02 4.65 5.70
N ALA A 67 18.07 4.13 5.09
CA ALA A 67 18.01 3.18 3.98
C ALA A 67 17.92 1.77 4.56
N GLY A 68 16.74 1.17 4.43
CA GLY A 68 16.41 -0.02 5.21
C GLY A 68 16.26 0.32 6.69
N SER A 69 16.70 -0.59 7.57
CA SER A 69 16.56 -0.43 9.03
C SER A 69 17.83 0.05 9.76
N ASP A 70 19.01 -0.14 9.16
CA ASP A 70 20.26 -0.08 9.92
C ASP A 70 21.27 0.97 9.43
N VAL A 71 21.09 1.51 8.21
CA VAL A 71 21.95 2.55 7.65
C VAL A 71 21.18 3.87 7.58
N LEU A 72 21.45 4.77 8.51
CA LEU A 72 20.66 5.98 8.72
C LEU A 72 21.19 7.18 7.93
N TYR A 73 20.29 8.12 7.61
CA TYR A 73 20.56 9.35 6.85
C TYR A 73 20.95 10.54 7.73
N TYR A 74 21.48 10.27 8.93
CA TYR A 74 21.95 11.25 9.90
C TYR A 74 23.06 10.63 10.78
N GLN A 75 23.79 11.44 11.53
CA GLN A 75 24.92 11.02 12.38
C GLN A 75 24.40 10.33 13.65
N THR A 76 23.92 9.09 13.49
CA THR A 76 23.44 8.22 14.57
C THR A 76 24.58 7.74 15.47
N ARG A 77 24.27 7.53 16.75
CA ARG A 77 25.11 6.89 17.76
C ARG A 77 24.72 5.44 18.03
N VAL A 78 23.56 5.01 17.51
CA VAL A 78 22.98 3.68 17.76
C VAL A 78 23.23 2.74 16.58
N ALA A 79 22.96 3.21 15.37
CA ALA A 79 23.02 2.40 14.15
C ALA A 79 24.23 2.79 13.27
N SER A 80 24.24 2.30 12.04
CA SER A 80 25.30 2.61 11.07
C SER A 80 24.90 3.81 10.21
N THR A 81 25.90 4.46 9.62
CA THR A 81 25.73 5.54 8.64
C THR A 81 26.28 5.11 7.28
N TRP A 82 25.94 5.84 6.23
CA TRP A 82 26.50 5.58 4.91
C TRP A 82 28.04 5.64 4.92
N GLY A 83 28.67 4.65 4.30
CA GLY A 83 30.13 4.52 4.23
C GLY A 83 30.80 3.89 5.44
N TRP A 84 30.04 3.41 6.44
CA TRP A 84 30.60 2.75 7.62
C TRP A 84 31.47 1.51 7.32
N ARG A 85 31.31 0.90 6.14
CA ARG A 85 32.04 -0.27 5.67
C ARG A 85 32.22 -0.26 4.16
N PHE A 86 33.36 -0.79 3.70
CA PHE A 86 33.64 -1.03 2.28
C PHE A 86 33.29 -2.47 1.90
N THR A 87 32.63 -2.66 0.74
CA THR A 87 32.16 -3.95 0.23
C THR A 87 32.34 -4.02 -1.29
N LYS A 88 31.98 -5.16 -1.92
CA LYS A 88 32.00 -5.28 -3.39
C LYS A 88 31.08 -4.27 -4.09
N TYR A 89 30.01 -3.81 -3.43
CA TYR A 89 29.06 -2.85 -3.99
C TYR A 89 29.61 -1.43 -4.12
N ASN A 90 30.68 -1.10 -3.40
CA ASN A 90 31.39 0.17 -3.59
C ASN A 90 32.03 0.28 -4.99
N LYS A 91 32.15 -0.84 -5.72
CA LYS A 91 32.64 -0.91 -7.10
C LYS A 91 31.56 -1.36 -8.10
N ASP A 92 30.32 -1.56 -7.63
CA ASP A 92 29.19 -1.90 -8.51
C ASP A 92 28.63 -0.62 -9.14
N PRO A 93 28.57 -0.49 -10.47
CA PRO A 93 28.06 0.71 -11.14
C PRO A 93 26.63 1.12 -10.71
N LYS A 94 25.82 0.17 -10.21
CA LYS A 94 24.47 0.45 -9.70
C LYS A 94 24.47 1.11 -8.32
N TRP A 95 25.54 0.92 -7.54
CA TRP A 95 25.62 1.33 -6.13
C TRP A 95 26.68 2.36 -5.84
N GLU A 96 27.82 2.33 -6.54
CA GLU A 96 29.00 3.16 -6.31
C GLU A 96 28.63 4.63 -6.10
N LYS A 97 27.91 5.23 -7.07
CA LYS A 97 27.48 6.64 -6.98
C LYS A 97 26.55 6.91 -5.81
N ARG A 98 25.62 6.00 -5.51
CA ARG A 98 24.66 6.17 -4.40
C ARG A 98 25.40 6.11 -3.06
N ILE A 99 26.24 5.10 -2.87
CA ILE A 99 27.03 4.92 -1.64
C ILE A 99 27.90 6.16 -1.41
N GLU A 100 28.64 6.59 -2.44
CA GLU A 100 29.58 7.69 -2.29
C GLU A 100 28.88 9.02 -1.98
N ARG A 101 27.81 9.37 -2.73
CA ARG A 101 27.05 10.60 -2.46
C ARG A 101 26.43 10.60 -1.07
N CYS A 102 25.90 9.47 -0.61
CA CYS A 102 25.33 9.40 0.74
C CYS A 102 26.41 9.47 1.83
N ARG A 103 27.58 8.86 1.61
CA ARG A 103 28.73 8.92 2.51
C ARG A 103 29.23 10.36 2.66
N ILE A 104 29.55 11.03 1.55
CA ILE A 104 30.08 12.42 1.60
C ILE A 104 29.08 13.38 2.23
N ALA A 105 27.78 13.23 1.97
CA ALA A 105 26.74 14.06 2.57
C ALA A 105 26.66 13.84 4.08
N THR A 106 26.69 12.58 4.52
CA THR A 106 26.62 12.24 5.94
C THR A 106 27.88 12.67 6.69
N GLU A 107 29.07 12.53 6.09
CA GLU A 107 30.35 13.01 6.65
C GLU A 107 30.42 14.54 6.74
N ALA A 108 29.82 15.24 5.77
CA ALA A 108 29.65 16.69 5.79
C ALA A 108 28.60 17.18 6.82
N GLY A 109 27.98 16.26 7.58
CA GLY A 109 27.04 16.59 8.65
C GLY A 109 25.61 16.85 8.18
N LEU A 110 25.24 16.44 6.95
CA LEU A 110 23.84 16.50 6.53
C LEU A 110 22.99 15.49 7.31
N ASP A 111 21.77 15.89 7.58
CA ASP A 111 20.75 15.13 8.27
C ASP A 111 19.47 15.22 7.45
N ALA A 112 19.18 14.17 6.68
CA ALA A 112 18.06 14.23 5.74
C ALA A 112 16.71 14.41 6.45
N PRO A 113 16.36 13.63 7.50
CA PRO A 113 15.09 13.84 8.18
C PRO A 113 14.96 15.22 8.83
N ARG A 114 16.06 15.82 9.33
CA ARG A 114 16.07 17.22 9.80
C ARG A 114 15.69 18.19 8.68
N ILE A 115 16.41 18.13 7.55
CA ILE A 115 16.18 19.00 6.39
C ILE A 115 14.72 18.87 5.91
N VAL A 116 14.21 17.64 5.84
CA VAL A 116 12.83 17.36 5.46
C VAL A 116 11.85 17.95 6.46
N GLY A 117 12.06 17.73 7.76
CA GLY A 117 11.20 18.23 8.83
C GLY A 117 11.16 19.76 8.90
N GLU A 118 12.29 20.43 8.69
CA GLU A 118 12.37 21.89 8.65
C GLU A 118 11.57 22.48 7.49
N VAL A 119 11.73 21.93 6.27
CA VAL A 119 10.94 22.37 5.10
C VAL A 119 9.46 22.02 5.29
N ALA A 120 9.14 20.82 5.74
CA ALA A 120 7.76 20.38 5.99
C ALA A 120 7.05 21.34 6.96
N ARG A 121 7.67 21.64 8.10
CA ARG A 121 7.13 22.56 9.11
C ARG A 121 6.99 23.98 8.57
N ALA A 122 8.00 24.49 7.87
CA ALA A 122 7.94 25.83 7.25
C ALA A 122 6.83 25.95 6.19
N ARG A 123 6.45 24.84 5.56
CA ARG A 123 5.37 24.77 4.54
C ARG A 123 4.03 24.28 5.11
N GLY A 124 3.93 24.07 6.42
CA GLY A 124 2.68 23.68 7.08
C GLY A 124 2.27 22.21 6.88
N LEU A 125 3.18 21.34 6.48
CA LEU A 125 2.97 19.89 6.49
C LEU A 125 3.20 19.33 7.89
N ARG A 126 2.40 18.33 8.28
CA ARG A 126 2.71 17.51 9.45
C ARG A 126 3.86 16.56 9.13
N PHE A 127 4.86 16.49 10.00
CA PHE A 127 6.06 15.69 9.76
C PHE A 127 6.16 14.49 10.70
N TYR A 128 6.38 13.31 10.13
CA TYR A 128 6.53 12.05 10.86
C TYR A 128 7.81 11.35 10.38
N PRO A 129 8.90 11.35 11.15
CA PRO A 129 9.99 10.41 10.91
C PRO A 129 9.42 8.97 10.92
N SER A 130 9.85 8.16 9.94
CA SER A 130 9.38 6.79 9.75
C SER A 130 10.55 5.81 9.89
N TYR A 131 10.33 4.72 10.62
CA TYR A 131 11.35 3.71 10.85
C TYR A 131 10.91 2.33 10.39
N ARG A 132 11.68 1.74 9.46
CA ARG A 132 11.48 0.37 8.98
C ARG A 132 11.95 -0.61 10.05
N MET A 133 11.06 -1.46 10.52
CA MET A 133 11.33 -2.27 11.70
C MET A 133 12.26 -3.47 11.43
N ASN A 134 12.24 -4.07 10.24
CA ASN A 134 13.05 -5.26 9.93
C ASN A 134 13.31 -5.43 8.42
N ASP A 135 13.85 -4.40 7.76
CA ASP A 135 13.97 -4.34 6.29
C ASP A 135 14.74 -5.53 5.70
N ALA A 136 14.24 -6.08 4.58
CA ALA A 136 14.75 -7.32 4.00
C ALA A 136 15.71 -7.13 2.79
N HIS A 137 16.06 -5.90 2.39
CA HIS A 137 16.83 -5.68 1.15
C HIS A 137 18.21 -6.36 1.19
N TYR A 138 18.84 -6.45 2.36
CA TYR A 138 20.17 -7.03 2.51
C TYR A 138 20.16 -8.55 2.55
N CYS A 139 19.01 -9.19 2.76
CA CYS A 139 18.91 -10.62 3.08
C CYS A 139 19.42 -11.55 1.96
N SER A 140 19.45 -11.12 0.71
CA SER A 140 19.98 -11.93 -0.39
C SER A 140 21.51 -11.96 -0.46
N ASP A 141 22.19 -11.00 0.18
CA ASP A 141 23.65 -10.92 0.21
C ASP A 141 24.15 -10.28 1.52
N PRO A 142 23.78 -10.81 2.70
CA PRO A 142 23.82 -10.06 3.95
C PRO A 142 25.25 -9.75 4.41
N LEU A 143 26.24 -10.55 4.01
CA LEU A 143 27.63 -10.28 4.36
C LEU A 143 28.21 -9.06 3.64
N TYR A 144 27.67 -8.69 2.48
CA TYR A 144 28.25 -7.66 1.62
C TYR A 144 27.29 -6.52 1.26
N TYR A 145 25.98 -6.68 1.41
CA TYR A 145 25.02 -5.68 0.96
C TYR A 145 25.23 -4.33 1.68
N PRO A 146 25.13 -3.18 0.99
CA PRO A 146 25.46 -1.86 1.57
C PRO A 146 24.57 -1.46 2.74
N LEU A 147 23.34 -1.97 2.76
CA LEU A 147 22.34 -1.64 3.79
C LEU A 147 22.40 -2.58 5.01
N THR A 148 23.32 -3.55 5.03
CA THR A 148 23.56 -4.35 6.22
C THR A 148 24.20 -3.45 7.28
N GLY A 149 23.63 -3.40 8.49
CA GLY A 149 24.20 -2.65 9.60
C GLY A 149 25.32 -3.36 10.33
N ARG A 150 26.11 -2.60 11.09
CA ARG A 150 27.11 -3.13 12.03
C ARG A 150 26.52 -4.10 13.04
N PHE A 151 25.35 -3.76 13.61
CA PHE A 151 24.67 -4.63 14.59
C PHE A 151 24.45 -6.04 14.02
N TRP A 152 23.90 -6.14 12.80
CA TRP A 152 23.69 -7.43 12.16
C TRP A 152 25.01 -8.19 11.96
N MET A 153 26.08 -7.51 11.52
CA MET A 153 27.38 -8.14 11.29
C MET A 153 28.01 -8.71 12.57
N GLU A 154 27.80 -8.04 13.70
CA GLU A 154 28.33 -8.42 15.02
C GLU A 154 27.42 -9.42 15.76
N HIS A 155 26.15 -9.53 15.38
CA HIS A 155 25.12 -10.34 16.05
C HIS A 155 24.36 -11.26 15.06
N GLN A 156 25.08 -12.00 14.21
CA GLN A 156 24.45 -12.89 13.21
C GLN A 156 23.63 -14.03 13.85
N ASP A 157 23.95 -14.42 15.07
CA ASP A 157 23.20 -15.38 15.89
C ASP A 157 21.85 -14.82 16.40
N ALA A 158 21.66 -13.50 16.34
CA ALA A 158 20.40 -12.83 16.67
C ALA A 158 19.40 -12.77 15.49
N THR A 159 19.68 -13.48 14.39
CA THR A 159 18.77 -13.61 13.25
C THR A 159 17.69 -14.68 13.48
N LEU A 160 16.72 -14.78 12.58
CA LEU A 160 15.68 -15.81 12.65
C LEU A 160 16.26 -17.23 12.55
N GLY A 161 17.34 -17.40 11.78
CA GLY A 161 17.98 -18.69 11.51
C GLY A 161 17.14 -19.67 10.66
N THR A 162 15.83 -19.45 10.58
CA THR A 162 14.90 -20.18 9.71
C THR A 162 13.74 -19.27 9.35
N THR A 163 13.32 -19.25 8.08
CA THR A 163 12.18 -18.46 7.63
C THR A 163 10.84 -19.09 8.02
N PRO A 164 9.85 -18.33 8.52
CA PRO A 164 8.46 -18.80 8.63
C PRO A 164 7.69 -18.75 7.31
N VAL A 165 8.34 -18.33 6.22
CA VAL A 165 7.73 -18.13 4.90
C VAL A 165 8.31 -19.12 3.91
N GLN A 166 7.51 -20.13 3.55
CA GLN A 166 7.92 -21.17 2.61
C GLN A 166 8.37 -20.57 1.26
N GLY A 167 9.52 -21.02 0.77
CA GLY A 167 10.08 -20.57 -0.51
C GLY A 167 10.81 -19.22 -0.45
N ALA A 168 10.91 -18.61 0.73
CA ALA A 168 11.61 -17.33 0.95
C ALA A 168 12.73 -17.48 1.99
N GLU A 169 13.68 -18.39 1.72
CA GLU A 169 14.80 -18.71 2.62
C GLU A 169 15.65 -17.49 2.97
N VAL A 170 15.73 -16.49 2.08
CA VAL A 170 16.45 -15.23 2.35
C VAL A 170 16.00 -14.57 3.66
N TYR A 171 14.73 -14.71 4.06
CA TYR A 171 14.22 -14.10 5.29
C TYR A 171 14.79 -14.73 6.57
N GLN A 172 15.48 -15.86 6.52
CA GLN A 172 16.21 -16.40 7.68
C GLN A 172 17.21 -15.39 8.26
N HIS A 173 17.71 -14.46 7.44
CA HIS A 173 18.68 -13.45 7.83
C HIS A 173 18.08 -12.24 8.55
N LEU A 174 16.75 -12.09 8.57
CA LEU A 174 16.09 -11.01 9.33
C LEU A 174 16.39 -11.12 10.83
N LEU A 175 16.35 -10.01 11.55
CA LEU A 175 16.58 -10.02 12.99
C LEU A 175 15.38 -10.64 13.73
N ASN A 176 15.68 -11.38 14.79
CA ASN A 176 14.70 -12.09 15.61
C ASN A 176 14.27 -11.27 16.83
N TYR A 177 13.02 -10.85 16.85
CA TYR A 177 12.44 -10.05 17.94
C TYR A 177 12.17 -10.83 19.22
N ALA A 178 12.33 -12.16 19.26
CA ALA A 178 12.39 -12.91 20.51
C ALA A 178 13.63 -12.54 21.34
N ARG A 179 14.70 -12.06 20.68
CA ARG A 179 15.95 -11.64 21.31
C ARG A 179 15.82 -10.23 21.89
N GLU A 180 16.18 -10.07 23.16
CA GLU A 180 16.06 -8.78 23.86
C GLU A 180 16.98 -7.72 23.24
N GLU A 181 18.19 -8.12 22.87
CA GLU A 181 19.19 -7.26 22.23
C GLU A 181 18.69 -6.66 20.89
N VAL A 182 17.90 -7.42 20.13
CA VAL A 182 17.28 -6.93 18.88
C VAL A 182 16.22 -5.86 19.20
N ARG A 183 15.34 -6.12 20.17
CA ARG A 183 14.31 -5.16 20.57
C ARG A 183 14.92 -3.89 21.16
N ALA A 184 15.96 -4.04 21.99
CA ALA A 184 16.69 -2.94 22.58
C ALA A 184 17.39 -2.07 21.52
N TYR A 185 18.02 -2.70 20.52
CA TYR A 185 18.63 -1.99 19.39
C TYR A 185 17.59 -1.18 18.60
N ARG A 186 16.47 -1.81 18.23
CA ARG A 186 15.39 -1.15 17.48
C ARG A 186 14.76 0.00 18.25
N LEU A 187 14.48 -0.20 19.54
CA LEU A 187 13.99 0.85 20.42
C LEU A 187 15.00 1.99 20.59
N GLY A 188 16.29 1.68 20.68
CA GLY A 188 17.37 2.68 20.75
C GLY A 188 17.38 3.62 19.55
N VAL A 189 17.20 3.09 18.33
CA VAL A 189 17.10 3.90 17.11
C VAL A 189 15.84 4.78 17.14
N ILE A 190 14.70 4.22 17.55
CA ILE A 190 13.43 4.95 17.65
C ILE A 190 13.57 6.13 18.65
N VAL A 191 14.07 5.86 19.85
CA VAL A 191 14.25 6.87 20.91
C VAL A 191 15.25 7.94 20.47
N GLU A 192 16.36 7.56 19.84
CA GLU A 192 17.32 8.53 19.30
C GLU A 192 16.66 9.47 18.29
N ALA A 193 15.95 8.91 17.31
CA ALA A 193 15.29 9.70 16.27
C ALA A 193 14.20 10.60 16.86
N MET A 194 13.36 10.08 17.76
CA MET A 194 12.32 10.86 18.44
C MET A 194 12.91 12.06 19.18
N ASN A 195 13.99 11.88 19.95
CA ASN A 195 14.65 12.99 20.65
C ASN A 195 15.30 13.98 19.68
N ARG A 196 15.97 13.47 18.65
CA ARG A 196 16.67 14.29 17.65
C ARG A 196 15.74 15.21 16.87
N TYR A 197 14.50 14.78 16.65
CA TYR A 197 13.50 15.51 15.86
C TYR A 197 12.33 16.05 16.70
N ALA A 198 12.44 16.06 18.02
CA ALA A 198 11.40 16.48 18.96
C ALA A 198 10.83 17.88 18.65
N ASP A 199 11.68 18.82 18.25
CA ASP A 199 11.28 20.19 17.92
C ASP A 199 10.47 20.27 16.61
N LEU A 200 10.68 19.33 15.69
CA LEU A 200 10.12 19.35 14.33
C LEU A 200 8.88 18.47 14.17
N MET A 201 8.89 17.26 14.72
CA MET A 201 7.92 16.20 14.38
C MET A 201 6.53 16.38 15.02
N ASP A 202 5.50 15.88 14.35
CA ASP A 202 4.10 15.82 14.84
C ASP A 202 3.73 14.41 15.32
N GLY A 203 4.73 13.54 15.45
CA GLY A 203 4.58 12.13 15.76
C GLY A 203 5.70 11.31 15.15
N PHE A 204 5.51 9.98 15.17
CA PHE A 204 6.47 9.03 14.63
C PHE A 204 5.74 7.86 13.97
N GLU A 205 6.31 7.31 12.90
CA GLU A 205 5.79 6.11 12.24
C GLU A 205 6.69 4.90 12.47
N LEU A 206 6.11 3.80 12.97
CA LEU A 206 6.75 2.49 13.02
C LEU A 206 6.28 1.65 11.82
N ASP A 207 7.18 1.43 10.86
CA ASP A 207 6.89 0.69 9.63
C ASP A 207 7.20 -0.80 9.81
N PHE A 208 6.26 -1.55 10.40
CA PHE A 208 6.33 -3.02 10.47
C PHE A 208 6.10 -3.68 9.10
N ASN A 209 5.79 -2.93 8.04
CA ASN A 209 5.67 -3.48 6.68
C ASN A 209 7.03 -3.70 6.00
N ARG A 210 8.13 -3.29 6.64
CA ARG A 210 9.50 -3.45 6.11
C ARG A 210 10.38 -4.13 7.14
N PHE A 211 10.42 -5.46 7.22
CA PHE A 211 9.56 -6.45 6.60
C PHE A 211 8.74 -7.20 7.65
N GLN A 212 7.60 -7.76 7.27
CA GLN A 212 6.54 -8.25 8.16
C GLN A 212 6.84 -9.59 8.87
N VAL A 213 8.12 -9.90 9.07
CA VAL A 213 8.59 -11.14 9.69
C VAL A 213 9.50 -10.76 10.85
N PHE A 214 9.10 -11.14 12.07
CA PHE A 214 9.78 -10.74 13.30
C PHE A 214 10.22 -11.92 14.17
N PHE A 215 9.60 -13.09 13.99
CA PHE A 215 9.82 -14.27 14.84
C PHE A 215 10.05 -15.54 14.00
N PRO A 216 10.78 -16.53 14.54
CA PRO A 216 10.93 -17.83 13.91
C PRO A 216 9.59 -18.58 13.73
N PRO A 217 9.56 -19.65 12.93
CA PRO A 217 8.37 -20.47 12.74
C PRO A 217 7.73 -20.89 14.07
N GLY A 218 6.41 -20.66 14.20
CA GLY A 218 5.64 -21.02 15.39
C GLY A 218 5.88 -20.16 16.65
N GLN A 219 6.76 -19.15 16.59
CA GLN A 219 7.10 -18.32 17.75
C GLN A 219 6.41 -16.97 17.80
N ALA A 220 5.73 -16.54 16.73
CA ALA A 220 5.15 -15.21 16.65
C ALA A 220 4.03 -14.99 17.69
N GLU A 221 3.01 -15.85 17.71
CA GLU A 221 1.85 -15.70 18.58
C GLU A 221 2.19 -15.78 20.09
N PRO A 222 2.95 -16.78 20.57
CA PRO A 222 3.35 -16.84 21.99
C PRO A 222 4.18 -15.63 22.44
N ASN A 223 4.88 -14.97 21.53
CA ASN A 223 5.79 -13.86 21.82
C ASN A 223 5.25 -12.48 21.45
N MET A 224 3.96 -12.36 21.11
CA MET A 224 3.33 -11.09 20.75
C MET A 224 3.53 -9.98 21.80
N HIS A 225 3.54 -10.36 23.07
CA HIS A 225 3.77 -9.45 24.20
C HIS A 225 5.11 -8.71 24.10
N LEU A 226 6.15 -9.31 23.51
CA LEU A 226 7.48 -8.70 23.37
C LEU A 226 7.46 -7.49 22.42
N LEU A 227 6.69 -7.56 21.33
CA LEU A 227 6.49 -6.40 20.44
C LEU A 227 5.61 -5.34 21.11
N THR A 228 4.57 -5.77 21.83
CA THR A 228 3.70 -4.86 22.60
C THR A 228 4.48 -4.04 23.62
N GLU A 229 5.36 -4.66 24.40
CA GLU A 229 6.21 -3.96 25.38
C GLU A 229 7.13 -2.93 24.70
N MET A 230 7.71 -3.28 23.54
CA MET A 230 8.56 -2.35 22.79
C MET A 230 7.75 -1.14 22.28
N VAL A 231 6.55 -1.37 21.73
CA VAL A 231 5.66 -0.30 21.28
C VAL A 231 5.19 0.56 22.45
N GLN A 232 4.91 -0.04 23.61
CA GLN A 232 4.58 0.68 24.83
C GLN A 232 5.72 1.63 25.23
N LYS A 233 6.98 1.16 25.25
CA LYS A 233 8.15 2.01 25.54
C LYS A 233 8.32 3.15 24.53
N ALA A 234 8.08 2.88 23.24
CA ALA A 234 8.08 3.93 22.21
C ALA A 234 6.96 4.97 22.44
N ARG A 235 5.77 4.53 22.85
CA ARG A 235 4.65 5.41 23.20
C ARG A 235 4.95 6.27 24.43
N GLU A 236 5.57 5.69 25.46
CA GLU A 236 5.98 6.39 26.67
C GLU A 236 6.97 7.52 26.35
N GLU A 237 7.95 7.24 25.50
CA GLU A 237 8.91 8.25 25.06
C GLU A 237 8.25 9.36 24.24
N LEU A 238 7.38 9.00 23.29
CA LEU A 238 6.65 9.99 22.50
C LEU A 238 5.74 10.86 23.38
N ASN A 239 5.12 10.28 24.41
CA ASN A 239 4.32 11.00 25.40
C ASN A 239 5.15 12.01 26.19
N ARG A 240 6.35 11.64 26.61
CA ARG A 240 7.28 12.54 27.30
C ARG A 240 7.61 13.74 26.41
N ILE A 241 8.01 13.48 25.17
CA ILE A 241 8.35 14.53 24.19
C ILE A 241 7.13 15.41 23.89
N SER A 242 5.95 14.81 23.69
CA SER A 242 4.70 15.54 23.45
C SER A 242 4.39 16.55 24.57
N LYS A 243 4.60 16.16 25.84
CA LYS A 243 4.42 17.05 27.00
C LYS A 243 5.46 18.17 27.02
N GLU A 244 6.73 17.86 26.78
CA GLU A 244 7.82 18.85 26.76
C GLU A 244 7.65 19.88 25.64
N GLN A 245 7.26 19.42 24.46
CA GLN A 245 7.03 20.25 23.28
C GLN A 245 5.64 20.93 23.29
N LYS A 246 4.79 20.59 24.27
CA LYS A 246 3.41 21.08 24.41
C LYS A 246 2.61 20.94 23.12
N ARG A 247 2.83 19.84 22.40
CA ARG A 247 2.23 19.54 21.10
C ARG A 247 1.75 18.09 21.10
N PRO A 248 0.49 17.81 20.74
CA PRO A 248 0.03 16.43 20.56
C PRO A 248 0.87 15.73 19.49
N MET A 249 1.34 14.51 19.78
CA MET A 249 2.14 13.72 18.85
C MET A 249 1.50 12.35 18.66
N LYS A 250 1.38 11.92 17.40
CA LYS A 250 0.77 10.63 17.04
C LYS A 250 1.82 9.53 16.89
N LEU A 251 1.57 8.35 17.44
CA LEU A 251 2.27 7.13 17.06
C LEU A 251 1.46 6.40 15.98
N ILE A 252 2.04 6.31 14.80
CA ILE A 252 1.43 5.69 13.62
C ILE A 252 2.13 4.36 13.37
N VAL A 253 1.38 3.30 13.06
CA VAL A 253 1.96 1.99 12.74
C VAL A 253 1.51 1.53 11.35
N ARG A 254 2.46 1.07 10.54
CA ARG A 254 2.14 0.29 9.33
C ARG A 254 2.22 -1.18 9.66
N VAL A 255 1.19 -1.93 9.34
CA VAL A 255 1.01 -3.34 9.75
C VAL A 255 0.60 -4.22 8.56
N PRO A 256 0.62 -5.56 8.71
CA PRO A 256 0.05 -6.48 7.73
C PRO A 256 -1.38 -6.15 7.29
N PRO A 257 -1.78 -6.58 6.08
CA PRO A 257 -3.00 -6.13 5.41
C PRO A 257 -4.29 -6.76 5.95
N ALA A 258 -4.23 -7.71 6.87
CA ALA A 258 -5.39 -8.27 7.60
C ALA A 258 -5.05 -8.49 9.07
N VAL A 259 -6.07 -8.51 9.94
CA VAL A 259 -5.89 -8.72 11.38
C VAL A 259 -5.22 -10.07 11.65
N LYS A 260 -5.65 -11.13 10.95
CA LYS A 260 -5.02 -12.46 11.05
C LYS A 260 -3.54 -12.45 10.66
N ASN A 261 -3.15 -11.64 9.66
CA ASN A 261 -1.76 -11.52 9.22
C ASN A 261 -0.92 -10.76 10.25
N CYS A 262 -1.54 -9.82 11.01
CA CYS A 262 -0.89 -9.16 12.14
C CYS A 262 -0.57 -10.15 13.25
N THR A 263 -1.54 -10.99 13.65
CA THR A 263 -1.31 -12.07 14.62
C THR A 263 -0.22 -13.04 14.16
N TRP A 264 -0.26 -13.45 12.88
CA TRP A 264 0.78 -14.30 12.29
C TRP A 264 2.19 -13.67 12.39
N ALA A 265 2.30 -12.35 12.22
CA ALA A 265 3.55 -11.62 12.36
C ALA A 265 3.97 -11.36 13.82
N GLY A 266 3.11 -11.66 14.80
CA GLY A 266 3.36 -11.41 16.22
C GLY A 266 2.94 -10.01 16.69
N ILE A 267 2.04 -9.34 15.97
CA ILE A 267 1.53 -8.00 16.28
C ILE A 267 0.16 -8.10 16.97
N ASP A 268 0.08 -7.71 18.24
CA ASP A 268 -1.16 -7.69 19.03
C ASP A 268 -1.92 -6.37 18.90
N LEU A 269 -2.58 -6.18 17.75
CA LEU A 269 -3.36 -4.97 17.51
C LEU A 269 -4.47 -4.75 18.54
N ALA A 270 -5.11 -5.83 19.03
CA ALA A 270 -6.20 -5.69 19.99
C ALA A 270 -5.70 -5.06 21.30
N THR A 271 -4.54 -5.50 21.79
CA THR A 271 -3.91 -4.89 22.97
C THR A 271 -3.42 -3.47 22.70
N TRP A 272 -2.83 -3.21 21.53
CA TRP A 272 -2.33 -1.87 21.18
C TRP A 272 -3.47 -0.85 21.10
N ILE A 273 -4.60 -1.24 20.51
CA ILE A 273 -5.79 -0.41 20.36
C ILE A 273 -6.43 -0.14 21.72
N LYS A 274 -6.71 -1.19 22.52
CA LYS A 274 -7.32 -1.04 23.86
C LYS A 274 -6.44 -0.25 24.83
N GLY A 275 -5.12 -0.41 24.73
CA GLY A 275 -4.15 0.32 25.54
C GLY A 275 -3.86 1.74 25.05
N HIS A 276 -4.46 2.18 23.94
CA HIS A 276 -4.14 3.44 23.24
C HIS A 276 -2.63 3.62 23.02
N LEU A 277 -1.94 2.53 22.69
CA LEU A 277 -0.51 2.56 22.40
C LEU A 277 -0.21 3.25 21.07
N VAL A 278 -1.17 3.21 20.13
CA VAL A 278 -1.09 3.80 18.80
C VAL A 278 -2.28 4.73 18.56
N ASP A 279 -2.11 5.75 17.73
CA ASP A 279 -3.17 6.70 17.37
C ASP A 279 -3.73 6.44 15.96
N ALA A 280 -2.94 5.80 15.10
CA ALA A 280 -3.36 5.42 13.76
C ALA A 280 -2.71 4.12 13.28
N ILE A 281 -3.48 3.32 12.57
CA ILE A 281 -3.06 2.05 11.98
C ILE A 281 -3.17 2.17 10.46
N ILE A 282 -2.14 1.72 9.76
CA ILE A 282 -2.10 1.65 8.30
C ILE A 282 -1.94 0.17 7.93
N PRO A 283 -3.04 -0.54 7.60
CA PRO A 283 -2.95 -1.87 7.02
C PRO A 283 -2.36 -1.77 5.63
N THR A 284 -1.35 -2.58 5.34
CA THR A 284 -0.54 -2.42 4.12
C THR A 284 -0.15 -3.75 3.50
N GLN A 285 -0.30 -3.85 2.18
CA GLN A 285 0.43 -4.85 1.38
C GLN A 285 1.90 -4.45 1.26
N VAL A 286 2.78 -5.35 0.85
CA VAL A 286 4.20 -4.98 0.71
C VAL A 286 4.41 -3.94 -0.40
N MET A 287 3.94 -4.21 -1.63
CA MET A 287 4.28 -3.39 -2.81
C MET A 287 3.10 -2.96 -3.68
N THR A 288 1.87 -3.40 -3.37
CA THR A 288 0.78 -3.45 -4.35
C THR A 288 -0.39 -2.57 -3.96
N LEU A 289 -0.94 -1.84 -4.95
CA LEU A 289 -2.18 -1.09 -4.79
C LEU A 289 -3.33 -2.07 -4.57
N ALA A 290 -3.86 -2.09 -3.35
CA ALA A 290 -4.97 -2.95 -2.97
C ALA A 290 -6.31 -2.25 -3.21
N HIS A 291 -7.26 -2.95 -3.81
CA HIS A 291 -8.63 -2.49 -3.96
C HIS A 291 -9.61 -3.13 -2.96
N ASP A 292 -9.23 -4.28 -2.39
CA ASP A 292 -10.10 -5.17 -1.62
C ASP A 292 -9.40 -5.71 -0.35
N MET A 293 -8.39 -4.99 0.16
CA MET A 293 -7.80 -5.26 1.46
C MET A 293 -8.89 -5.20 2.56
N PRO A 294 -8.93 -6.13 3.52
CA PRO A 294 -10.01 -6.23 4.52
C PRO A 294 -9.93 -5.15 5.62
N LEU A 295 -10.02 -3.88 5.24
CA LEU A 295 -9.94 -2.74 6.16
C LEU A 295 -11.10 -2.71 7.17
N GLU A 296 -12.25 -3.28 6.83
CA GLU A 296 -13.44 -3.33 7.69
C GLU A 296 -13.12 -4.04 9.04
N GLU A 297 -12.23 -5.03 9.05
CA GLU A 297 -11.78 -5.72 10.26
C GLU A 297 -11.02 -4.76 11.20
N PHE A 298 -10.11 -3.96 10.65
CA PHE A 298 -9.36 -2.96 11.43
C PHE A 298 -10.28 -1.86 11.93
N VAL A 299 -11.19 -1.38 11.09
CA VAL A 299 -12.14 -0.32 11.46
C VAL A 299 -13.06 -0.78 12.59
N ALA A 300 -13.53 -2.02 12.55
CA ALA A 300 -14.35 -2.60 13.62
C ALA A 300 -13.62 -2.64 14.97
N LEU A 301 -12.31 -2.90 14.96
CA LEU A 301 -11.47 -2.91 16.17
C LEU A 301 -11.11 -1.50 16.64
N ALA A 302 -10.71 -0.62 15.72
CA ALA A 302 -10.06 0.66 16.02
C ALA A 302 -11.06 1.81 16.29
N LYS A 303 -12.16 1.87 15.53
CA LYS A 303 -13.10 2.99 15.60
C LYS A 303 -13.78 3.17 16.96
N PRO A 304 -14.18 2.11 17.69
CA PRO A 304 -14.75 2.26 19.04
C PRO A 304 -13.80 2.95 20.03
N GLU A 305 -12.49 2.75 19.87
CA GLU A 305 -11.45 3.35 20.72
C GLU A 305 -10.92 4.69 20.15
N GLY A 306 -11.52 5.21 19.07
CA GLY A 306 -11.11 6.47 18.44
C GLY A 306 -9.76 6.38 17.70
N ILE A 307 -9.27 5.18 17.40
CA ILE A 307 -8.03 4.97 16.64
C ILE A 307 -8.31 5.07 15.14
N GLU A 308 -7.49 5.84 14.42
CA GLU A 308 -7.65 6.02 12.98
C GLU A 308 -7.21 4.78 12.19
N VAL A 309 -7.96 4.43 11.14
CA VAL A 309 -7.51 3.48 10.12
C VAL A 309 -7.24 4.26 8.84
N ILE A 310 -5.98 4.23 8.39
CA ILE A 310 -5.54 4.94 7.18
C ILE A 310 -5.36 3.90 6.08
N GLY A 311 -5.97 4.16 4.93
CA GLY A 311 -5.80 3.34 3.73
C GLY A 311 -4.41 3.49 3.13
N SER A 312 -3.91 2.45 2.46
CA SER A 312 -2.60 2.48 1.82
C SER A 312 -2.71 2.43 0.30
N LEU A 313 -2.01 3.34 -0.37
CA LEU A 313 -1.97 3.46 -1.83
C LEU A 313 -0.52 3.30 -2.32
N TYR A 314 -0.34 2.53 -3.38
CA TYR A 314 0.98 2.20 -3.92
C TYR A 314 1.07 2.53 -5.41
N GLY A 315 2.24 2.97 -5.85
CA GLY A 315 2.56 3.24 -7.26
C GLY A 315 2.79 2.00 -8.12
N ARG A 316 2.43 0.80 -7.63
CA ARG A 316 2.55 -0.46 -8.35
C ARG A 316 1.32 -1.32 -8.13
N SER A 317 0.99 -2.14 -9.12
CA SER A 317 -0.11 -3.09 -9.10
C SER A 317 0.31 -4.39 -9.81
N GLY A 318 -0.60 -5.37 -9.86
CA GLY A 318 -0.49 -6.48 -10.80
C GLY A 318 -0.35 -6.00 -12.25
N TYR A 319 0.17 -6.86 -13.11
CA TYR A 319 0.21 -6.58 -14.55
C TYR A 319 -1.22 -6.37 -15.07
N HIS A 320 -1.42 -5.30 -15.83
CA HIS A 320 -2.69 -4.98 -16.46
C HIS A 320 -2.49 -4.08 -17.68
N TRP A 321 -3.42 -4.15 -18.63
CA TRP A 321 -3.57 -3.11 -19.63
C TRP A 321 -4.50 -1.99 -19.14
N PRO A 322 -4.25 -0.74 -19.55
CA PRO A 322 -5.20 0.35 -19.37
C PRO A 322 -6.60 -0.06 -19.88
N PHE A 323 -7.63 0.40 -19.20
CA PHE A 323 -9.00 0.20 -19.67
C PHE A 323 -9.24 0.99 -20.96
N SER A 324 -9.95 0.39 -21.92
CA SER A 324 -10.36 1.03 -23.17
C SER A 324 -11.82 0.72 -23.45
N ALA A 325 -12.65 1.76 -23.61
CA ALA A 325 -14.05 1.60 -23.98
C ALA A 325 -14.22 1.08 -25.42
N GLU A 326 -13.26 1.38 -26.30
CA GLU A 326 -13.25 0.88 -27.68
C GLU A 326 -13.04 -0.63 -27.74
N HIS A 327 -12.28 -1.18 -26.79
CA HIS A 327 -12.06 -2.62 -26.62
C HIS A 327 -11.69 -3.31 -27.95
N THR A 328 -10.57 -2.89 -28.52
CA THR A 328 -10.04 -3.39 -29.80
C THR A 328 -8.66 -4.03 -29.60
N GLU A 329 -8.19 -4.83 -30.56
CA GLU A 329 -6.83 -5.40 -30.52
C GLU A 329 -5.76 -4.32 -30.30
N ALA A 330 -5.90 -3.17 -30.97
CA ALA A 330 -5.03 -2.00 -30.82
C ALA A 330 -4.92 -1.50 -29.36
N SER A 331 -5.95 -1.69 -28.54
CA SER A 331 -5.96 -1.32 -27.12
C SER A 331 -4.97 -2.16 -26.28
N TYR A 332 -4.61 -3.35 -26.76
CA TYR A 332 -3.82 -4.36 -26.04
C TYR A 332 -2.56 -4.79 -26.80
N MET A 333 -2.08 -3.96 -27.74
CA MET A 333 -0.84 -4.18 -28.50
C MET A 333 0.42 -3.73 -27.75
N LYS A 334 0.30 -2.75 -26.84
CA LYS A 334 1.44 -2.19 -26.10
C LYS A 334 1.89 -3.15 -25.00
N GLU A 335 3.12 -2.99 -24.53
CA GLU A 335 3.61 -3.69 -23.35
C GLU A 335 2.70 -3.47 -22.14
N VAL A 336 2.46 -4.54 -21.38
CA VAL A 336 1.61 -4.52 -20.19
C VAL A 336 2.26 -3.71 -19.06
N SER A 337 1.45 -2.97 -18.29
CA SER A 337 1.94 -2.08 -17.24
C SER A 337 1.75 -2.67 -15.84
N ARG A 338 2.63 -2.32 -14.90
CA ARG A 338 2.40 -2.48 -13.46
C ARG A 338 2.05 -1.16 -12.77
N THR A 339 2.23 -0.04 -13.45
CA THR A 339 1.94 1.29 -12.91
C THR A 339 0.44 1.52 -12.98
N PRO A 340 -0.26 1.69 -11.83
CA PRO A 340 -1.68 2.01 -11.83
C PRO A 340 -1.90 3.42 -12.41
N ASP A 341 -2.99 3.58 -13.15
CA ASP A 341 -3.43 4.88 -13.63
C ASP A 341 -4.23 5.64 -12.56
N ALA A 342 -4.53 6.92 -12.83
CA ALA A 342 -5.32 7.77 -11.95
C ALA A 342 -6.70 7.16 -11.58
N ALA A 343 -7.30 6.38 -12.49
CA ALA A 343 -8.61 5.76 -12.28
C ALA A 343 -8.54 4.58 -11.29
N LYS A 344 -7.45 3.80 -11.31
CA LYS A 344 -7.18 2.76 -10.30
C LYS A 344 -6.88 3.38 -8.94
N PHE A 345 -6.06 4.44 -8.88
CA PHE A 345 -5.82 5.16 -7.62
C PHE A 345 -7.12 5.68 -7.01
N LEU A 346 -7.97 6.33 -7.81
CA LEU A 346 -9.25 6.85 -7.33
C LEU A 346 -10.18 5.72 -6.89
N GLY A 347 -10.30 4.64 -7.68
CA GLY A 347 -11.12 3.47 -7.32
C GLY A 347 -10.69 2.84 -5.99
N ALA A 348 -9.38 2.61 -5.80
CA ALA A 348 -8.83 2.08 -4.56
C ALA A 348 -9.07 3.02 -3.37
N ALA A 349 -8.84 4.33 -3.53
CA ALA A 349 -9.06 5.30 -2.46
C ALA A 349 -10.53 5.36 -2.02
N LEU A 350 -11.45 5.35 -2.98
CA LEU A 350 -12.90 5.34 -2.71
C LEU A 350 -13.33 4.03 -2.04
N ASN A 351 -12.80 2.88 -2.46
CA ASN A 351 -13.06 1.59 -1.80
C ASN A 351 -12.62 1.61 -0.34
N GLN A 352 -11.40 2.07 -0.08
CA GLN A 352 -10.85 2.15 1.26
C GLN A 352 -11.64 3.12 2.15
N ARG A 353 -12.08 4.26 1.61
CA ARG A 353 -12.98 5.19 2.32
C ARG A 353 -14.32 4.54 2.64
N GLN A 354 -14.90 3.80 1.69
CA GLN A 354 -16.16 3.07 1.90
C GLN A 354 -16.03 2.01 3.01
N MET A 355 -14.85 1.38 3.12
CA MET A 355 -14.54 0.43 4.20
C MET A 355 -14.25 1.12 5.55
N GLY A 356 -14.26 2.46 5.60
CA GLY A 356 -14.12 3.24 6.83
C GLY A 356 -12.75 3.88 7.06
N ALA A 357 -11.85 3.87 6.07
CA ALA A 357 -10.58 4.57 6.20
C ALA A 357 -10.78 6.09 6.33
N SER A 358 -10.09 6.73 7.28
CA SER A 358 -10.17 8.17 7.55
C SER A 358 -9.26 9.03 6.68
N GLY A 359 -8.31 8.40 5.98
CA GLY A 359 -7.39 9.04 5.05
C GLY A 359 -6.58 8.00 4.30
N HIS A 360 -5.62 8.46 3.50
CA HIS A 360 -4.80 7.60 2.65
C HIS A 360 -3.33 8.00 2.72
N GLN A 361 -2.47 7.03 2.93
CA GLN A 361 -1.04 7.18 2.78
C GLN A 361 -0.59 6.60 1.45
N ILE A 362 0.11 7.42 0.67
CA ILE A 362 0.75 7.04 -0.57
C ILE A 362 2.19 6.66 -0.27
N TYR A 363 2.56 5.41 -0.51
CA TYR A 363 3.89 4.90 -0.19
C TYR A 363 4.80 4.85 -1.41
N ASN A 364 5.99 5.45 -1.26
CA ASN A 364 7.09 5.39 -2.23
C ASN A 364 6.67 5.68 -3.68
N TYR A 365 5.75 6.64 -3.82
CA TYR A 365 5.25 7.14 -5.09
C TYR A 365 5.17 8.66 -4.99
N ILE A 366 5.90 9.35 -5.87
CA ILE A 366 6.04 10.81 -5.83
C ILE A 366 4.80 11.45 -6.45
N LEU A 367 3.72 11.53 -5.66
CA LEU A 367 2.39 11.89 -6.15
C LEU A 367 2.37 13.18 -7.00
N HIS A 368 3.08 14.23 -6.56
CA HIS A 368 3.04 15.54 -7.24
C HIS A 368 3.60 15.51 -8.68
N THR A 369 4.33 14.46 -9.06
CA THR A 369 4.82 14.26 -10.43
C THR A 369 3.77 13.65 -11.37
N ASP A 370 2.64 13.18 -10.84
CA ASP A 370 1.50 12.70 -11.62
C ASP A 370 0.29 13.65 -11.45
N PRO A 371 0.18 14.69 -12.30
CA PRO A 371 -0.91 15.66 -12.20
C PRO A 371 -2.30 15.04 -12.46
N LEU A 372 -2.39 13.93 -13.20
CA LEU A 372 -3.66 13.26 -13.45
C LEU A 372 -4.15 12.56 -12.19
N THR A 373 -3.25 11.85 -11.49
CA THR A 373 -3.56 11.20 -10.22
C THR A 373 -3.82 12.23 -9.12
N VAL A 374 -3.04 13.33 -9.05
CA VAL A 374 -3.32 14.47 -8.16
C VAL A 374 -4.72 15.02 -8.39
N LYS A 375 -5.09 15.30 -9.65
CA LYS A 375 -6.42 15.81 -9.98
C LYS A 375 -7.50 14.83 -9.58
N ALA A 376 -7.35 13.54 -9.92
CA ALA A 376 -8.33 12.51 -9.61
C ALA A 376 -8.57 12.38 -8.10
N LEU A 377 -7.51 12.31 -7.28
CA LEU A 377 -7.65 12.17 -5.82
C LEU A 377 -8.15 13.47 -5.14
N SER A 378 -7.71 14.64 -5.61
CA SER A 378 -8.08 15.92 -4.98
C SER A 378 -9.52 16.33 -5.30
N THR A 379 -9.98 16.06 -6.52
CA THR A 379 -11.32 16.44 -6.98
C THR A 379 -12.34 15.31 -6.87
N GLN A 380 -11.88 14.06 -6.76
CA GLN A 380 -12.68 12.84 -6.86
C GLN A 380 -13.48 12.76 -8.17
N GLN A 381 -12.97 13.39 -9.24
CA GLN A 381 -13.54 13.38 -10.59
C GLN A 381 -12.69 12.53 -11.54
N GLY A 382 -13.29 12.14 -12.67
CA GLY A 382 -12.63 11.34 -13.72
C GLY A 382 -13.10 9.90 -13.72
N SER A 383 -12.41 9.01 -14.44
CA SER A 383 -12.79 7.60 -14.45
C SER A 383 -12.44 6.90 -13.13
N ARG A 384 -13.16 5.84 -12.78
CA ARG A 384 -12.87 4.98 -11.63
C ARG A 384 -12.75 3.54 -12.09
N ARG A 385 -11.72 2.84 -11.61
CA ARG A 385 -11.53 1.41 -11.86
C ARG A 385 -11.53 0.66 -10.54
N TYR A 386 -12.54 -0.18 -10.35
CA TYR A 386 -12.67 -1.04 -9.18
C TYR A 386 -12.18 -2.44 -9.56
N CYS A 387 -11.02 -2.82 -9.04
CA CYS A 387 -10.38 -4.08 -9.39
C CYS A 387 -10.46 -5.08 -8.22
N ILE A 388 -10.20 -6.34 -8.53
CA ILE A 388 -9.82 -7.34 -7.53
C ILE A 388 -8.29 -7.34 -7.43
N THR A 389 -7.74 -7.35 -6.22
CA THR A 389 -6.28 -7.34 -6.06
C THR A 389 -5.70 -8.71 -6.43
N THR A 390 -4.71 -8.70 -7.32
CA THR A 390 -3.93 -9.89 -7.69
C THR A 390 -2.64 -9.97 -6.88
N ALA A 391 -2.12 -11.19 -6.69
CA ALA A 391 -0.86 -11.40 -6.00
C ALA A 391 0.31 -10.77 -6.76
N TYR A 392 1.16 -10.07 -6.03
CA TYR A 392 2.45 -9.57 -6.51
C TYR A 392 3.55 -10.60 -6.29
N PHE A 393 4.73 -10.37 -6.88
CA PHE A 393 5.77 -11.41 -6.95
C PHE A 393 6.46 -11.75 -5.62
N HIS A 394 6.23 -10.93 -4.58
CA HIS A 394 6.71 -11.16 -3.21
C HIS A 394 5.55 -11.40 -2.25
N ASP A 395 4.34 -11.63 -2.76
CA ASP A 395 3.20 -11.93 -1.91
C ASP A 395 3.23 -13.43 -1.57
N HIS A 396 3.28 -13.74 -0.27
CA HIS A 396 3.14 -15.09 0.22
C HIS A 396 1.79 -15.16 0.94
N LEU A 397 0.80 -15.80 0.30
CA LEU A 397 -0.57 -15.79 0.81
C LEU A 397 -0.68 -16.59 2.12
N ASP A 398 -1.61 -16.17 2.98
CA ASP A 398 -1.85 -16.76 4.29
C ASP A 398 -0.62 -16.73 5.23
N THR A 399 0.38 -15.87 4.94
CA THR A 399 1.45 -15.48 5.87
C THR A 399 1.27 -14.02 6.31
N TYR A 400 2.06 -13.09 5.79
CA TYR A 400 1.90 -11.65 5.96
C TYR A 400 1.02 -11.01 4.88
N GLU A 401 0.50 -11.80 3.91
CA GLU A 401 -0.49 -11.34 2.93
C GLU A 401 -1.83 -12.07 3.10
N TYR A 402 -2.93 -11.38 2.81
CA TYR A 402 -4.26 -11.98 2.78
C TYR A 402 -4.44 -12.78 1.49
N ARG A 403 -5.28 -13.82 1.56
CA ARG A 403 -5.65 -14.64 0.41
C ARG A 403 -6.30 -13.78 -0.68
N LYS A 404 -5.83 -13.91 -1.92
CA LYS A 404 -6.43 -13.23 -3.08
C LYS A 404 -7.54 -14.08 -3.70
N GLN A 405 -8.45 -13.43 -4.41
CA GLN A 405 -9.52 -14.12 -5.15
C GLN A 405 -9.05 -14.57 -6.54
N LEU A 406 -7.93 -14.04 -7.04
CA LEU A 406 -7.37 -14.29 -8.36
C LEU A 406 -5.91 -14.78 -8.27
N PRO A 407 -5.44 -15.63 -9.20
CA PRO A 407 -6.21 -16.22 -10.29
C PRO A 407 -7.25 -17.22 -9.79
N ALA A 408 -8.32 -17.41 -10.54
CA ALA A 408 -9.40 -18.31 -10.19
C ALA A 408 -9.67 -19.30 -11.32
N PHE A 409 -9.50 -20.59 -11.02
CA PHE A 409 -9.73 -21.66 -11.97
C PHE A 409 -11.20 -21.76 -12.35
N LEU A 410 -11.46 -21.88 -13.64
CA LEU A 410 -12.78 -21.97 -14.24
C LEU A 410 -12.81 -23.14 -15.23
N GLY A 411 -13.13 -24.32 -14.70
CA GLY A 411 -13.34 -25.53 -15.51
C GLY A 411 -14.60 -25.45 -16.37
N VAL A 412 -14.69 -26.30 -17.41
CA VAL A 412 -15.93 -26.46 -18.20
C VAL A 412 -17.04 -26.98 -17.29
N ASP A 413 -18.23 -26.39 -17.40
CA ASP A 413 -19.36 -26.55 -16.47
C ASP A 413 -19.06 -26.11 -15.02
N GLY A 414 -17.88 -25.53 -14.79
CA GLY A 414 -17.46 -24.98 -13.52
C GLY A 414 -18.00 -23.58 -13.28
N LYS A 415 -18.00 -23.18 -12.01
CA LYS A 415 -18.43 -21.87 -11.54
C LYS A 415 -17.38 -21.27 -10.62
N VAL A 416 -17.14 -19.97 -10.77
CA VAL A 416 -16.38 -19.15 -9.83
C VAL A 416 -17.22 -17.99 -9.32
N THR A 417 -17.07 -17.65 -8.05
CA THR A 417 -17.71 -16.50 -7.42
C THR A 417 -16.64 -15.53 -6.94
N LEU A 418 -16.69 -14.30 -7.43
CA LEU A 418 -15.77 -13.21 -7.12
C LEU A 418 -16.53 -12.02 -6.52
N ARG A 419 -15.82 -11.16 -5.80
CA ARG A 419 -16.37 -9.94 -5.21
C ARG A 419 -15.51 -8.73 -5.53
N VAL A 420 -16.14 -7.65 -6.00
CA VAL A 420 -15.51 -6.35 -6.25
C VAL A 420 -16.08 -5.32 -5.29
N MET A 421 -15.23 -4.62 -4.54
CA MET A 421 -15.65 -3.46 -3.75
C MET A 421 -15.83 -2.26 -4.67
N MET A 422 -16.97 -1.58 -4.57
CA MET A 422 -17.21 -0.29 -5.22
C MET A 422 -17.45 0.79 -4.17
N GLY A 423 -16.53 1.74 -4.09
CA GLY A 423 -16.57 2.81 -3.09
C GLY A 423 -17.69 3.84 -3.27
N GLU A 424 -18.36 3.85 -4.42
CA GLU A 424 -19.49 4.74 -4.71
C GLU A 424 -20.60 4.02 -5.47
N ASN A 425 -21.80 4.60 -5.43
CA ASN A 425 -22.93 4.08 -6.19
C ASN A 425 -22.86 4.57 -7.65
N PRO A 426 -22.79 3.68 -8.64
CA PRO A 426 -22.69 4.08 -10.05
C PRO A 426 -23.87 4.89 -10.56
N ALA A 427 -25.09 4.66 -10.04
CA ALA A 427 -26.28 5.44 -10.40
C ALA A 427 -26.18 6.91 -9.95
N LYS A 428 -25.47 7.19 -8.85
CA LYS A 428 -25.22 8.56 -8.37
C LYS A 428 -24.09 9.25 -9.16
N ALA A 429 -23.21 8.47 -9.78
CA ALA A 429 -22.08 9.00 -10.54
C ALA A 429 -22.45 9.47 -11.96
N HIS A 430 -23.71 9.26 -12.41
CA HIS A 430 -24.15 9.49 -13.79
C HIS A 430 -23.19 8.90 -14.83
N ALA A 431 -22.59 7.75 -14.51
CA ALA A 431 -21.44 7.20 -15.21
C ALA A 431 -21.83 6.08 -16.18
N ARG A 432 -21.05 5.90 -17.25
CA ARG A 432 -21.10 4.69 -18.09
C ARG A 432 -20.27 3.60 -17.42
N ALA A 433 -20.89 2.47 -17.11
CA ALA A 433 -20.26 1.36 -16.41
C ALA A 433 -19.88 0.21 -17.37
N TYR A 434 -18.78 -0.48 -17.06
CA TYR A 434 -18.29 -1.63 -17.82
C TYR A 434 -17.81 -2.72 -16.87
N LEU A 435 -18.11 -3.98 -17.19
CA LEU A 435 -17.48 -5.15 -16.58
C LEU A 435 -16.41 -5.67 -17.53
N ARG A 436 -15.20 -5.92 -17.03
CA ARG A 436 -14.11 -6.53 -17.78
C ARG A 436 -13.50 -7.70 -17.01
N LEU A 437 -13.35 -8.84 -17.68
CA LEU A 437 -12.65 -10.03 -17.17
C LEU A 437 -11.41 -10.28 -18.02
N GLY A 438 -10.28 -10.53 -17.37
CA GLY A 438 -9.06 -11.03 -18.02
C GLY A 438 -8.99 -12.54 -17.87
N LEU A 439 -8.72 -13.23 -18.99
CA LEU A 439 -8.73 -14.69 -19.08
C LEU A 439 -7.36 -15.22 -19.48
N ASN A 440 -7.03 -16.42 -19.01
CA ASN A 440 -5.89 -17.23 -19.44
C ASN A 440 -6.37 -18.65 -19.79
N GLY A 441 -5.77 -19.32 -20.78
CA GLY A 441 -5.87 -20.77 -20.93
C GLY A 441 -6.75 -21.31 -22.06
N ALA A 442 -7.56 -20.50 -22.76
CA ALA A 442 -8.23 -20.97 -23.98
C ALA A 442 -7.29 -20.88 -25.17
N ASN A 443 -7.29 -21.89 -26.03
CA ASN A 443 -6.47 -21.91 -27.23
C ASN A 443 -6.83 -20.74 -28.18
N GLN A 444 -5.97 -19.71 -28.15
CA GLN A 444 -5.65 -18.61 -29.08
C GLN A 444 -6.77 -17.73 -29.65
N LYS A 445 -8.01 -18.20 -29.84
CA LYS A 445 -9.09 -17.42 -30.46
C LYS A 445 -10.25 -17.11 -29.53
N TYR A 446 -10.49 -17.94 -28.50
CA TYR A 446 -11.57 -17.76 -27.52
C TYR A 446 -12.98 -17.65 -28.15
N ASP A 447 -13.16 -18.07 -29.41
CA ASP A 447 -14.39 -17.96 -30.19
C ASP A 447 -15.45 -19.01 -29.79
N ASP A 448 -15.00 -20.11 -29.21
CA ASP A 448 -15.79 -21.20 -28.65
C ASP A 448 -16.30 -20.94 -27.22
N VAL A 449 -15.81 -19.89 -26.56
CA VAL A 449 -16.13 -19.59 -25.17
C VAL A 449 -17.59 -19.13 -25.04
N LYS A 450 -18.34 -19.83 -24.19
CA LYS A 450 -19.68 -19.46 -23.73
C LYS A 450 -19.71 -19.43 -22.22
N MET A 451 -20.29 -18.39 -21.65
CA MET A 451 -20.40 -18.27 -20.20
C MET A 451 -21.73 -17.64 -19.77
N THR A 452 -22.13 -17.96 -18.56
CA THR A 452 -23.13 -17.19 -17.82
C THR A 452 -22.39 -16.29 -16.84
N VAL A 453 -22.72 -15.00 -16.83
CA VAL A 453 -22.24 -14.05 -15.84
C VAL A 453 -23.44 -13.48 -15.11
N THR A 454 -23.43 -13.54 -13.78
CA THR A 454 -24.43 -12.89 -12.94
C THR A 454 -23.79 -11.78 -12.11
N LEU A 455 -24.48 -10.65 -11.97
CA LEU A 455 -24.12 -9.55 -11.09
C LEU A 455 -25.13 -9.44 -9.96
N ASN A 456 -24.68 -9.61 -8.71
CA ASN A 456 -25.53 -9.55 -7.52
C ASN A 456 -26.76 -10.47 -7.57
N GLY A 457 -26.62 -11.63 -8.23
CA GLY A 457 -27.68 -12.64 -8.37
C GLY A 457 -28.54 -12.50 -9.63
N GLU A 458 -28.41 -11.39 -10.37
CA GLU A 458 -29.14 -11.14 -11.61
C GLU A 458 -28.30 -11.55 -12.84
N THR A 459 -28.92 -12.19 -13.83
CA THR A 459 -28.23 -12.58 -15.07
C THR A 459 -27.81 -11.35 -15.86
N PHE A 460 -26.50 -11.19 -16.05
CA PHE A 460 -25.90 -10.08 -16.79
C PHE A 460 -25.54 -10.46 -18.23
N HIS A 461 -25.01 -11.67 -18.43
CA HIS A 461 -24.67 -12.22 -19.75
C HIS A 461 -24.94 -13.72 -19.77
N GLU A 462 -25.40 -14.25 -20.90
CA GLU A 462 -25.52 -15.68 -21.14
C GLU A 462 -25.21 -16.00 -22.61
N GLY A 463 -24.38 -17.02 -22.84
CA GLY A 463 -24.05 -17.51 -24.17
C GLY A 463 -22.65 -17.08 -24.64
N SER A 464 -22.47 -17.01 -25.96
CA SER A 464 -21.16 -16.78 -26.58
C SER A 464 -20.57 -15.42 -26.20
N THR A 465 -19.26 -15.40 -25.93
CA THR A 465 -18.50 -14.18 -25.64
C THR A 465 -17.70 -13.67 -26.82
N ALA A 466 -17.76 -14.32 -27.98
CA ALA A 466 -16.89 -14.03 -29.11
C ALA A 466 -16.94 -12.57 -29.57
N ALA A 467 -18.12 -11.94 -29.53
CA ALA A 467 -18.31 -10.53 -29.91
C ALA A 467 -17.77 -9.52 -28.88
N GLN A 468 -17.48 -9.97 -27.66
CA GLN A 468 -16.97 -9.14 -26.56
C GLN A 468 -15.53 -9.48 -26.21
N MET A 469 -14.90 -10.40 -26.95
CA MET A 469 -13.58 -10.93 -26.65
C MET A 469 -12.53 -10.25 -27.52
N VAL A 470 -11.41 -9.87 -26.90
CA VAL A 470 -10.22 -9.41 -27.60
C VAL A 470 -8.99 -10.09 -27.02
N VAL A 471 -8.26 -10.78 -27.89
CA VAL A 471 -6.96 -11.40 -27.56
C VAL A 471 -5.90 -10.31 -27.46
N THR A 472 -5.15 -10.33 -26.36
CA THR A 472 -4.03 -9.43 -26.13
C THR A 472 -2.83 -9.84 -26.99
N LYS A 473 -2.04 -8.86 -27.44
CA LYS A 473 -0.84 -9.10 -28.28
C LYS A 473 0.43 -8.49 -27.70
N GLY A 474 0.28 -7.60 -26.73
CA GLY A 474 1.41 -6.99 -26.04
C GLY A 474 2.23 -8.00 -25.25
N LEU A 475 3.51 -7.72 -25.13
CA LEU A 475 4.44 -8.57 -24.39
C LEU A 475 4.29 -8.37 -22.89
N ARG A 476 4.47 -9.46 -22.14
CA ARG A 476 4.67 -9.45 -20.70
C ARG A 476 6.13 -9.74 -20.39
N HIS A 477 6.77 -8.81 -19.68
CA HIS A 477 8.13 -8.97 -19.19
C HIS A 477 8.15 -9.34 -17.70
N GLY A 478 9.28 -9.88 -17.22
CA GLY A 478 9.53 -10.08 -15.79
C GLY A 478 8.77 -11.24 -15.13
N ILE A 479 8.95 -11.37 -13.82
CA ILE A 479 8.40 -12.48 -13.01
C ILE A 479 7.09 -12.03 -12.36
N SER A 480 6.12 -12.94 -12.32
CA SER A 480 4.85 -12.74 -11.60
C SER A 480 4.23 -14.08 -11.21
N CYS A 481 3.55 -14.08 -10.07
CA CYS A 481 2.84 -15.24 -9.53
C CYS A 481 1.50 -15.52 -10.21
N SER A 482 0.90 -14.52 -10.88
CA SER A 482 -0.35 -14.71 -11.63
C SER A 482 -0.05 -15.07 -13.09
N PRO A 483 -0.82 -15.96 -13.73
CA PRO A 483 -0.73 -16.18 -15.17
C PRO A 483 -0.99 -14.92 -15.97
N ALA A 484 -0.55 -14.91 -17.24
CA ALA A 484 -0.69 -13.75 -18.10
C ALA A 484 -2.13 -13.62 -18.57
N THR A 485 -2.65 -12.41 -18.63
CA THR A 485 -3.91 -12.17 -19.31
C THR A 485 -3.70 -12.32 -20.81
N GLU A 486 -4.33 -13.32 -21.40
CA GLU A 486 -4.21 -13.66 -22.82
C GLU A 486 -5.34 -13.02 -23.63
N ALA A 487 -6.52 -12.86 -23.03
CA ALA A 487 -7.64 -12.15 -23.62
C ALA A 487 -8.42 -11.37 -22.56
N TYR A 488 -9.10 -10.31 -23.00
CA TYR A 488 -10.12 -9.65 -22.21
C TYR A 488 -11.49 -9.90 -22.83
N VAL A 489 -12.48 -10.12 -21.98
CA VAL A 489 -13.89 -9.99 -22.34
C VAL A 489 -14.50 -8.80 -21.62
N GLN A 490 -15.20 -7.94 -22.36
CA GLN A 490 -15.72 -6.68 -21.83
C GLN A 490 -17.17 -6.39 -22.27
N TRP A 491 -18.00 -5.98 -21.31
CA TRP A 491 -19.39 -5.62 -21.57
C TRP A 491 -19.73 -4.24 -20.99
N PRO A 492 -20.51 -3.41 -21.70
CA PRO A 492 -21.16 -2.27 -21.09
C PRO A 492 -22.26 -2.75 -20.13
N VAL A 493 -22.29 -2.19 -18.92
CA VAL A 493 -23.36 -2.43 -17.95
C VAL A 493 -24.51 -1.47 -18.27
N LYS A 494 -25.48 -1.94 -19.07
CA LYS A 494 -26.60 -1.13 -19.56
C LYS A 494 -27.54 -0.67 -18.44
N ASP A 495 -27.72 -1.51 -17.43
CA ASP A 495 -28.50 -1.19 -16.24
C ASP A 495 -27.57 -1.04 -15.03
N ALA A 496 -27.30 0.21 -14.66
CA ALA A 496 -26.46 0.53 -13.51
C ALA A 496 -27.07 0.07 -12.17
N SER A 497 -28.36 -0.28 -12.12
CA SER A 497 -29.01 -0.79 -10.90
C SER A 497 -28.52 -2.19 -10.50
N LEU A 498 -27.91 -2.93 -11.44
CA LEU A 498 -27.23 -4.20 -11.19
C LEU A 498 -26.03 -4.05 -10.26
N LEU A 499 -25.53 -2.82 -10.09
CA LEU A 499 -24.37 -2.50 -9.28
C LEU A 499 -24.76 -1.66 -8.07
N LYS A 500 -24.08 -1.90 -6.94
CA LYS A 500 -24.30 -1.16 -5.69
C LYS A 500 -22.99 -0.61 -5.13
N GLN A 501 -23.10 0.42 -4.30
CA GLN A 501 -22.01 0.81 -3.42
C GLN A 501 -21.76 -0.32 -2.40
N GLY A 502 -20.51 -0.62 -2.13
CA GLY A 502 -20.10 -1.77 -1.34
C GLY A 502 -19.67 -2.96 -2.19
N TRP A 503 -19.76 -4.16 -1.61
CA TRP A 503 -19.37 -5.40 -2.28
C TRP A 503 -20.39 -5.83 -3.35
N ASN A 504 -19.92 -6.00 -4.58
CA ASN A 504 -20.68 -6.57 -5.69
C ASN A 504 -20.20 -7.99 -5.97
N THR A 505 -21.13 -8.93 -6.09
CA THR A 505 -20.81 -10.33 -6.39
C THR A 505 -20.88 -10.55 -7.89
N ILE A 506 -19.85 -11.17 -8.45
CA ILE A 506 -19.75 -11.58 -9.85
C ILE A 506 -19.64 -13.10 -9.83
N GLU A 507 -20.61 -13.78 -10.41
CA GLU A 507 -20.51 -15.23 -10.60
C GLU A 507 -20.35 -15.54 -12.08
N ILE A 508 -19.39 -16.40 -12.40
CA ILE A 508 -19.02 -16.74 -13.77
C ILE A 508 -19.09 -18.25 -13.88
N SER A 509 -19.96 -18.75 -14.74
CA SER A 509 -20.07 -20.17 -15.08
C SER A 509 -19.64 -20.38 -16.51
N LEU A 510 -18.70 -21.30 -16.74
CA LEU A 510 -18.22 -21.62 -18.09
C LEU A 510 -19.11 -22.69 -18.71
N GLN A 511 -19.96 -22.30 -19.65
CA GLN A 511 -20.89 -23.22 -20.32
C GLN A 511 -20.21 -24.03 -21.42
N ALA A 512 -19.20 -23.45 -22.09
CA ALA A 512 -18.44 -24.15 -23.12
C ALA A 512 -17.07 -23.48 -23.31
N ALA A 513 -16.03 -24.30 -23.44
CA ALA A 513 -14.73 -23.95 -24.01
C ALA A 513 -13.99 -25.25 -24.35
N SER A 514 -13.11 -25.21 -25.34
CA SER A 514 -12.25 -26.33 -25.75
C SER A 514 -11.23 -26.71 -24.69
N GLN A 515 -10.89 -25.79 -23.78
CA GLN A 515 -10.00 -25.99 -22.64
C GLN A 515 -10.52 -25.22 -21.42
N PRO A 516 -10.20 -25.67 -20.19
CA PRO A 516 -10.42 -24.87 -18.98
C PRO A 516 -9.79 -23.48 -19.06
N LEU A 517 -10.38 -22.54 -18.33
CA LEU A 517 -9.90 -21.16 -18.25
C LEU A 517 -9.43 -20.83 -16.83
N GLU A 518 -8.70 -19.74 -16.71
CA GLU A 518 -8.57 -19.01 -15.45
C GLU A 518 -9.03 -17.58 -15.62
N VAL A 519 -9.75 -17.06 -14.63
CA VAL A 519 -9.97 -15.63 -14.48
C VAL A 519 -8.75 -15.08 -13.75
N VAL A 520 -8.00 -14.19 -14.40
CA VAL A 520 -6.72 -13.67 -13.88
C VAL A 520 -6.78 -12.18 -13.57
N GLU A 521 -7.75 -11.47 -14.15
CA GLU A 521 -8.06 -10.08 -13.84
C GLU A 521 -9.58 -9.88 -13.83
N THR A 522 -10.07 -8.95 -13.02
CA THR A 522 -11.47 -8.52 -13.05
C THR A 522 -11.57 -7.08 -12.59
N GLU A 523 -12.36 -6.28 -13.30
CA GLU A 523 -12.68 -4.93 -12.90
C GLU A 523 -14.06 -4.47 -13.32
N ILE A 524 -14.60 -3.52 -12.56
CA ILE A 524 -15.74 -2.68 -12.94
C ILE A 524 -15.21 -1.26 -13.14
N THR A 525 -15.41 -0.72 -14.33
CA THR A 525 -14.95 0.62 -14.70
C THR A 525 -16.12 1.57 -14.87
N LEU A 526 -16.05 2.72 -14.20
CA LEU A 526 -16.98 3.84 -14.36
C LEU A 526 -16.31 4.96 -15.13
N LEU A 527 -16.85 5.33 -16.28
CA LEU A 527 -16.45 6.49 -17.04
C LEU A 527 -17.36 7.67 -16.71
N PRO A 528 -16.84 8.91 -16.68
CA PRO A 528 -17.69 10.08 -16.57
C PRO A 528 -18.71 10.14 -17.74
N PRO A 529 -19.84 10.82 -17.54
CA PRO A 529 -20.88 10.99 -18.57
C PRO A 529 -20.35 11.52 -19.89
#